data_AF-A0A1G3UQ39-F1
#
_entry.id   AF-A0A1G3UQ39-F1
#
_cell.length_a   1.000
_cell.length_b   1.000
_cell.length_c   1.000
_cell.angle_alpha   90.00
_cell.angle_beta   90.00
_cell.angle_gamma   90.00
#
_symmetry.space_group_name_H-M   'P 1'
#
loop_
_entity.id
_entity.type
_entity.pdbx_description
1 polymer ?
#
loop_
_entity_poly.entity_id
_entity_poly.type
_entity_poly.pdbx_seq_one_letter_code
_entity_poly.pdbx_strand_id
1 'polypeptide(L)' 'MVVNAQIIKKNGEKEFAVLPYEEFQKIQEELASYEDLRCLREAKMAEKDAPTIGIAELKKRIAGRTSKSSRPCKLVG' A
#
# COMPACT_ATOMS: atom_id res chain seq x y z
N MET A 1 -5.09 -12.04 -18.37
CA MET A 1 -6.21 -11.23 -18.93
C MET A 1 -6.09 -11.17 -20.44
N VAL A 2 -7.14 -10.75 -21.15
CA VAL A 2 -7.09 -10.38 -22.58
C VAL A 2 -7.30 -8.87 -22.66
N VAL A 3 -6.41 -8.16 -23.33
CA VAL A 3 -6.44 -6.69 -23.48
C VAL A 3 -6.59 -6.33 -24.95
N ASN A 4 -7.62 -5.57 -25.29
CA ASN A 4 -8.00 -5.24 -26.67
C ASN A 4 -7.31 -3.96 -27.14
N ALA A 5 -5.97 -3.97 -27.09
CA ALA A 5 -5.14 -2.86 -27.51
C ALA A 5 -5.12 -2.69 -29.04
N GLN A 6 -5.65 -1.58 -29.56
CA GLN A 6 -5.46 -1.19 -30.95
C GLN A 6 -4.08 -0.57 -31.14
N ILE A 7 -3.20 -1.27 -31.86
CA ILE A 7 -1.83 -0.83 -32.10
C ILE A 7 -1.77 0.07 -33.33
N ILE A 8 -1.49 1.35 -33.12
CA ILE A 8 -1.25 2.33 -34.18
C ILE A 8 0.22 2.21 -34.60
N LYS A 9 0.43 2.10 -35.92
CA LYS A 9 1.76 2.09 -36.53
C LYS A 9 2.08 3.41 -37.23
N LYS A 10 3.35 3.79 -37.21
CA LYS A 10 3.89 4.93 -37.97
C LYS A 10 5.24 4.52 -38.52
N ASN A 11 5.53 4.88 -39.78
CA ASN A 11 6.74 4.48 -40.51
C ASN A 11 7.05 2.96 -40.48
N GLY A 12 6.03 2.11 -40.27
CA GLY A 12 6.14 0.64 -40.16
C GLY A 12 6.25 0.11 -38.73
N GLU A 13 6.75 0.92 -37.80
CA GLU A 13 6.95 0.55 -36.38
C GLU A 13 5.68 0.78 -35.54
N LYS A 14 5.63 0.11 -34.37
CA LYS A 14 4.49 0.14 -33.44
C LYS A 14 4.71 1.22 -32.37
N GLU A 15 4.42 2.48 -32.69
CA GLU A 15 4.65 3.60 -31.75
C GLU A 15 3.64 3.65 -30.59
N PHE A 16 2.35 3.38 -30.85
CA PHE A 16 1.29 3.61 -29.85
C PHE A 16 0.30 2.45 -29.76
N ALA A 17 -0.28 2.27 -28.57
CA ALA A 17 -1.39 1.37 -28.30
C ALA A 17 -2.54 2.14 -27.66
N VAL A 18 -3.73 2.08 -28.25
CA VAL A 18 -4.97 2.61 -27.67
C VAL A 18 -5.66 1.47 -26.94
N LEU A 19 -5.84 1.61 -25.62
CA LEU A 19 -6.61 0.69 -24.79
C LEU A 19 -7.88 1.41 -24.27
N PRO A 20 -8.99 0.69 -24.03
CA PRO A 20 -10.11 1.21 -23.24
C PRO A 20 -9.64 1.67 -21.85
N TYR A 21 -10.18 2.79 -21.36
CA TYR A 21 -9.77 3.38 -20.08
C TYR A 21 -9.92 2.39 -18.90
N GLU A 22 -11.00 1.61 -18.89
CA GLU A 22 -11.19 0.57 -17.88
C GLU A 22 -10.15 -0.56 -17.93
N GLU A 23 -9.67 -0.93 -19.12
CA GLU A 23 -8.61 -1.95 -19.24
C GLU A 23 -7.28 -1.39 -18.74
N PHE A 24 -6.95 -0.13 -19.10
CA PHE A 24 -5.78 0.56 -18.57
C PHE A 24 -5.81 0.68 -17.03
N GLN A 25 -6.96 1.07 -16.46
CA GLN A 25 -7.12 1.19 -15.01
C GLN A 25 -6.95 -0.15 -14.30
N LYS A 26 -7.54 -1.24 -14.82
CA LYS A 26 -7.38 -2.60 -14.27
C LYS A 26 -5.91 -3.05 -14.29
N ILE A 27 -5.15 -2.70 -15.32
CA ILE A 27 -3.69 -2.97 -15.40
C ILE A 27 -2.92 -2.18 -14.33
N GLN A 28 -3.27 -0.90 -14.09
CA GLN A 28 -2.66 -0.14 -12.99
C GLN A 28 -2.99 -0.73 -11.61
N GLU A 29 -4.22 -1.22 -11.41
CA GLU A 29 -4.66 -1.87 -10.17
C GLU A 29 -3.98 -3.24 -9.94
N GLU A 30 -3.78 -4.07 -10.97
CA GLU A 30 -2.94 -5.28 -10.88
C GLU A 30 -1.49 -4.95 -10.53
N LEU A 31 -0.90 -3.93 -11.17
CA LEU A 31 0.50 -3.53 -10.95
C LEU A 31 0.73 -3.00 -9.54
N ALA A 32 -0.16 -2.11 -9.05
CA ALA A 32 -0.09 -1.61 -7.67
C ALA A 32 -0.25 -2.75 -6.65
N SER A 33 -1.19 -3.68 -6.90
CA SER A 33 -1.38 -4.88 -6.06
C SER A 33 -0.13 -5.78 -6.03
N TYR A 34 0.62 -5.85 -7.13
CA TYR A 34 1.88 -6.58 -7.20
C TYR A 34 3.02 -5.86 -6.45
N GLU A 35 3.07 -4.52 -6.49
CA GLU A 35 4.02 -3.73 -5.71
C GLU A 35 3.74 -3.83 -4.21
N ASP A 36 2.47 -3.79 -3.76
CA ASP A 36 2.10 -4.06 -2.36
C ASP A 36 2.54 -5.45 -1.89
N LEU A 37 2.31 -6.49 -2.71
CA LEU A 37 2.76 -7.86 -2.41
C LEU A 37 4.29 -7.96 -2.34
N ARG A 38 5.03 -7.12 -3.09
CA ARG A 38 6.48 -7.02 -3.02
C ARG A 38 6.92 -6.31 -1.74
N CYS A 39 6.32 -5.17 -1.40
CA CYS A 39 6.59 -4.43 -0.15
C CYS A 39 6.35 -5.32 1.08
N LEU A 40 5.26 -6.11 1.09
CA LEU A 40 4.97 -7.07 2.17
C LEU A 40 6.03 -8.19 2.27
N ARG A 41 6.63 -8.62 1.15
CA ARG A 41 7.73 -9.59 1.16
C ARG A 41 9.02 -8.97 1.68
N GLU A 42 9.36 -7.76 1.23
CA GLU A 42 10.57 -7.04 1.65
C GLU A 42 10.51 -6.71 3.16
N ALA A 43 9.37 -6.19 3.66
CA ALA A 43 9.14 -5.99 5.08
C ALA A 43 9.25 -7.30 5.90
N LYS A 44 8.65 -8.39 5.42
CA LYS A 44 8.74 -9.72 6.07
C LYS A 44 10.14 -10.33 6.05
N MET A 45 11.04 -9.88 5.16
CA MET A 45 12.46 -10.22 5.21
C MET A 45 13.24 -9.32 6.16
N ALA A 46 12.92 -8.03 6.25
CA ALA A 46 13.56 -7.09 7.17
C ALA A 46 13.20 -7.37 8.64
N GLU A 47 11.95 -7.73 8.94
CA GLU A 47 11.49 -8.04 10.30
C GLU A 47 11.79 -9.48 10.74
N LYS A 48 12.37 -10.30 9.87
CA LYS A 48 12.55 -11.75 10.09
C LYS A 48 13.47 -12.07 11.28
N ASP A 49 14.50 -11.24 11.45
CA ASP A 49 15.49 -11.31 12.53
C ASP A 49 15.26 -10.22 13.60
N ALA A 50 14.12 -9.50 13.53
CA ALA A 50 13.80 -8.43 14.47
C ALA A 50 13.25 -8.98 15.80
N PRO A 51 13.57 -8.35 16.95
CA PRO A 51 13.10 -8.79 18.26
C PRO A 51 11.58 -8.58 18.40
N THR A 52 10.82 -9.65 18.25
CA THR A 52 9.36 -9.66 18.34
C THR A 52 8.87 -9.76 19.78
N ILE A 53 7.88 -8.94 20.15
CA ILE A 53 7.22 -8.97 21.46
C ILE A 53 5.86 -9.67 21.39
N GLY A 54 5.51 -10.43 22.42
CA GLY A 54 4.24 -11.16 22.47
C GLY A 54 3.02 -10.25 22.53
N ILE A 55 1.89 -10.67 21.94
CA ILE A 55 0.64 -9.90 21.88
C ILE A 55 0.16 -9.46 23.28
N ALA A 56 0.39 -10.26 24.33
CA ALA A 56 0.07 -9.92 25.71
C ALA A 56 0.90 -8.75 26.27
N GLU A 57 2.16 -8.63 25.85
CA GLU A 57 3.06 -7.54 26.22
C GLU A 57 2.75 -6.27 25.41
N LEU A 58 2.52 -6.42 24.10
CA LEU A 58 2.06 -5.33 23.24
C LEU A 58 0.77 -4.69 23.77
N LYS A 59 -0.21 -5.51 24.21
CA LYS A 59 -1.45 -5.02 24.85
C LYS A 59 -1.17 -4.19 26.11
N LYS A 60 -0.29 -4.64 27.02
CA LYS A 60 0.14 -3.85 28.19
C LYS A 60 0.79 -2.53 27.78
N ARG A 61 1.67 -2.55 26.78
CA ARG A 61 2.45 -1.40 26.29
C ARG A 61 1.61 -0.34 25.57
N ILE A 62 0.51 -0.75 24.93
CA ILE A 62 -0.47 0.17 24.29
C ILE A 62 -1.47 0.70 25.32
N ALA A 63 -2.05 -0.15 26.18
CA ALA A 63 -3.06 0.26 27.16
C ALA A 63 -2.58 1.33 28.15
N GLY A 64 -1.28 1.37 28.46
CA GLY A 64 -0.68 2.42 29.29
C GLY A 64 -0.60 3.83 28.66
N ARG A 65 -0.95 4.00 27.37
CA ARG A 65 -0.85 5.29 26.66
C ARG A 65 -2.17 6.07 26.58
N THR A 66 -3.33 5.41 26.67
CA THR A 66 -4.64 6.03 26.40
C THR A 66 -5.22 6.84 27.57
N SER A 67 -4.58 6.84 28.74
CA SER A 67 -5.13 7.38 30.00
C SER A 67 -4.55 8.73 30.47
N LYS A 68 -3.69 9.40 29.69
CA LYS A 68 -2.92 10.59 30.14
C LYS A 68 -3.19 11.92 29.42
N SER A 69 -4.19 12.00 28.55
CA SER A 69 -4.59 13.25 27.88
C SER A 69 -5.64 14.08 28.64
N SER A 70 -6.22 13.57 29.74
CA SER A 70 -7.24 14.24 30.56
C SER A 70 -6.69 15.36 31.45
N ARG A 71 -6.00 16.34 30.84
CA ARG A 71 -5.81 17.66 31.45
C ARG A 71 -7.02 18.52 31.08
N PRO A 72 -7.93 18.86 32.02
CA PRO A 72 -8.94 19.87 31.73
C PRO A 72 -8.22 21.22 31.56
N CYS A 73 -8.25 21.78 30.36
CA CYS A 73 -7.79 23.14 30.11
C CYS A 73 -8.70 24.11 30.88
N LYS A 74 -8.22 24.59 32.04
CA LYS A 74 -8.87 25.69 32.75
C LYS A 74 -8.78 26.95 31.90
N LEU A 75 -9.86 27.27 31.21
CA LEU A 75 -10.11 28.62 30.72
C LEU A 75 -10.21 29.54 31.94
N VAL A 76 -9.21 30.40 32.09
CA VAL A 76 -9.29 31.57 32.98
C VAL A 76 -9.86 32.71 32.13
N GLY A 77 -10.88 33.38 32.65
CA GLY A 77 -11.46 34.60 32.08
C GLY A 77 -11.04 35.84 32.87
#